data_AF-A0A6I9VQZ1-F1
#
_entry.id   AF-A0A6I9VQZ1-F1
#
_cell.length_a   1.000
_cell.length_b   1.000
_cell.length_c   1.000
_cell.angle_alpha   90.00
_cell.angle_beta   90.00
_cell.angle_gamma   90.00
#
_symmetry.space_group_name_H-M   'P 1'
#
loop_
_entity.id
_entity.type
_entity.pdbx_description
1 polymer ?
#
loop_
_entity_poly.entity_id
_entity_poly.type
_entity_poly.pdbx_seq_one_letter_code
_entity_poly.pdbx_strand_id
1 'polypeptide(L)'
;MRVFRKNFLREGEIGIIPSGGYRFKDNQSRKGTQWLILKERELGHRIIHAGRGREYRLAEGMLIDGYYECENEGETRRHVLQFHGCFFHGCPSCYPLNRDKMLENFNDTFDARYERTVATSWRLRRQGYILTEKWECVFDEEMRENREMREFLEKYPMVQIPPLDPRDAFFGGRTDNIATRYEVTGTEKIRYVDVCSLYSYVLKTGVFPIGHPDIYVGEECADLIGIAPNFNFTPVEGLVCCRVLPPRDLFHPVLPYRVRGKLLFALCRTCCESFSRDACTHDDPAEREFEGTWVSCELRKAVEKGYLVTRVDEIWQYKSTRYNPETRQGGLFTEYINTFLQLKQEASGWPSECNDDVAKECYLREYEATEGIILDKNNIVRNSGLRSVAKLCLNSFWGKFGQWSNLPNTEIIRSLQRFVELLSSPEHEIVG
;
A
#
# COMPACT_ATOMS: atom_id res chain seq x y z
N MET A 1 12.07 2.40 -15.55
CA MET A 1 12.60 2.17 -14.18
C MET A 1 14.11 2.07 -14.06
N ARG A 2 14.88 1.50 -15.00
CA ARG A 2 16.35 1.37 -14.83
C ARG A 2 17.05 2.73 -14.60
N VAL A 3 16.68 3.75 -15.38
CA VAL A 3 17.22 5.11 -15.22
C VAL A 3 16.89 5.69 -13.86
N PHE A 4 15.62 5.66 -13.44
CA PHE A 4 15.19 6.13 -12.12
C PHE A 4 15.96 5.44 -10.98
N ARG A 5 15.98 4.11 -10.98
CA ARG A 5 16.66 3.32 -9.93
C ARG A 5 18.16 3.58 -9.85
N LYS A 6 18.83 3.85 -10.98
CA LYS A 6 20.28 4.05 -11.03
C LYS A 6 20.68 5.47 -10.65
N ASN A 7 19.92 6.47 -11.10
CA ASN A 7 20.37 7.86 -11.08
C ASN A 7 19.61 8.73 -10.06
N PHE A 8 18.43 8.31 -9.59
CA PHE A 8 17.53 9.19 -8.83
C PHE A 8 17.04 8.58 -7.51
N LEU A 9 16.82 7.27 -7.45
CA LEU A 9 16.32 6.59 -6.25
C LEU A 9 17.41 6.47 -5.17
N ARG A 10 17.14 6.99 -3.97
CA ARG A 10 18.03 6.83 -2.82
C ARG A 10 17.72 5.56 -2.04
N GLU A 11 18.71 5.08 -1.30
CA GLU A 11 18.54 3.90 -0.44
C GLU A 11 17.50 4.16 0.66
N GLY A 12 16.58 3.20 0.87
CA GLY A 12 15.52 3.29 1.88
C GLY A 12 14.40 4.30 1.60
N GLU A 13 14.42 4.98 0.45
CA GLU A 13 13.49 6.08 0.15
C GLU A 13 12.07 5.58 -0.18
N ILE A 14 11.94 4.46 -0.90
CA ILE A 14 10.66 3.84 -1.26
C ILE A 14 10.56 2.47 -0.58
N GLY A 15 9.56 2.29 0.29
CA GLY A 15 9.28 1.00 0.91
C GLY A 15 8.75 -0.01 -0.10
N ILE A 16 9.37 -1.19 -0.16
CA ILE A 16 8.86 -2.30 -0.97
C ILE A 16 7.83 -3.05 -0.13
N ILE A 17 6.57 -3.07 -0.59
CA ILE A 17 5.51 -3.84 0.07
C ILE A 17 5.94 -5.32 0.07
N PRO A 18 5.96 -5.97 1.23
CA PRO A 18 6.35 -7.37 1.30
C PRO A 18 5.37 -8.29 0.56
N SER A 19 5.85 -9.46 0.14
CA SER A 19 4.99 -10.51 -0.40
C SER A 19 3.96 -10.92 0.65
N GLY A 20 2.66 -10.83 0.33
CA GLY A 20 1.56 -11.06 1.30
C GLY A 20 1.06 -9.81 2.03
N GLY A 21 1.63 -8.63 1.78
CA GLY A 21 1.21 -7.37 2.43
C GLY A 21 2.01 -7.05 3.70
N TYR A 22 1.57 -6.05 4.47
CA TYR A 22 2.22 -5.69 5.74
C TYR A 22 1.64 -6.44 6.96
N ARG A 23 0.40 -6.92 6.86
CA ARG A 23 -0.25 -7.74 7.90
C ARG A 23 -0.36 -9.17 7.39
N PHE A 24 -0.10 -10.15 8.26
CA PHE A 24 -0.10 -11.59 7.94
C PHE A 24 0.91 -12.03 6.86
N LYS A 25 2.00 -11.28 6.73
CA LYS A 25 3.09 -11.50 5.78
C LYS A 25 3.89 -12.78 6.02
N ASP A 26 4.25 -13.03 7.28
CA ASP A 26 5.25 -14.02 7.64
C ASP A 26 4.59 -15.38 7.91
N ASN A 27 5.38 -16.46 7.89
CA ASN A 27 4.96 -17.80 8.34
C ASN A 27 4.54 -17.84 9.81
N GLN A 28 4.53 -16.69 10.51
CA GLN A 28 3.85 -16.54 11.78
C GLN A 28 2.39 -16.94 11.59
N SER A 29 2.08 -18.15 12.06
CA SER A 29 0.73 -18.68 12.00
C SER A 29 -0.25 -17.64 12.57
N ARG A 30 -1.47 -17.58 12.03
CA ARG A 30 -2.59 -16.80 12.62
C ARG A 30 -2.67 -16.97 14.14
N LYS A 31 -2.32 -18.17 14.64
CA LYS A 31 -2.22 -18.53 16.05
C LYS A 31 -1.14 -17.75 16.80
N GLY A 32 0.04 -17.54 16.21
CA GLY A 32 1.11 -16.73 16.79
C GLY A 32 0.69 -15.27 16.97
N THR A 33 0.05 -14.67 15.97
CA THR A 33 -0.51 -13.30 16.11
C THR A 33 -1.61 -13.25 17.17
N GLN A 34 -2.52 -14.22 17.21
CA GLN A 34 -3.55 -14.32 18.25
C GLN A 34 -2.95 -14.42 19.65
N TRP A 35 -1.91 -15.21 19.83
CA TRP A 35 -1.21 -15.33 21.10
C TRP A 35 -0.56 -14.00 21.53
N LEU A 36 0.07 -13.27 20.61
CA LEU A 36 0.66 -11.97 20.91
C LEU A 36 -0.38 -10.93 21.32
N ILE A 37 -1.54 -10.89 20.66
CA ILE A 37 -2.69 -10.04 21.02
C ILE A 37 -3.16 -10.34 22.46
N LEU A 38 -3.29 -11.62 22.82
CA LEU A 38 -3.62 -12.02 24.18
C LEU A 38 -2.55 -11.56 25.19
N LYS A 39 -1.28 -11.64 24.82
CA LYS A 39 -0.17 -11.17 25.65
C LYS A 39 -0.16 -9.66 25.84
N GLU A 40 -0.55 -8.86 24.84
CA GLU A 40 -0.75 -7.42 25.04
C GLU A 40 -1.79 -7.12 26.12
N ARG A 41 -2.94 -7.84 26.09
CA ARG A 41 -3.99 -7.70 27.11
C ARG A 41 -3.50 -8.12 28.50
N GLU A 42 -2.77 -9.23 28.59
CA GLU A 42 -2.26 -9.76 29.86
C GLU A 42 -1.17 -8.88 30.46
N LEU A 43 -0.24 -8.40 29.64
CA LEU A 43 0.94 -7.64 30.07
C LEU A 43 0.66 -6.14 30.21
N GLY A 44 -0.43 -5.63 29.59
CA GLY A 44 -0.74 -4.20 29.57
C GLY A 44 0.28 -3.36 28.79
N HIS A 45 1.12 -4.01 27.97
CA HIS A 45 2.14 -3.37 27.16
C HIS A 45 1.84 -3.59 25.68
N ARG A 46 2.08 -2.56 24.87
CA ARG A 46 2.01 -2.67 23.41
C ARG A 46 3.22 -3.45 22.91
N ILE A 47 2.98 -4.48 22.10
CA ILE A 47 3.99 -5.38 21.55
C ILE A 47 4.17 -5.06 20.06
N ILE A 48 5.41 -4.93 19.60
CA ILE A 48 5.75 -4.82 18.18
C ILE A 48 5.76 -6.23 17.59
N HIS A 49 4.88 -6.51 16.62
CA HIS A 49 4.80 -7.82 15.94
C HIS A 49 4.26 -7.69 14.51
N ALA A 50 4.30 -8.78 13.73
CA ALA A 50 3.90 -8.80 12.30
C ALA A 50 2.48 -8.26 12.03
N GLY A 51 1.53 -8.52 12.93
CA GLY A 51 0.15 -8.03 12.84
C GLY A 51 0.01 -6.50 12.88
N ARG A 52 1.03 -5.78 13.34
CA ARG A 52 1.12 -4.30 13.40
C ARG A 52 2.07 -3.71 12.36
N GLY A 53 2.42 -4.47 11.31
CA GLY A 53 3.13 -3.97 10.13
C GLY A 53 4.62 -4.29 10.04
N ARG A 54 5.27 -4.76 11.12
CA ARG A 54 6.63 -5.32 11.06
C ARG A 54 6.98 -6.20 12.25
N GLU A 55 7.67 -7.30 11.99
CA GLU A 55 8.47 -8.00 13.00
C GLU A 55 9.67 -7.14 13.40
N TYR A 56 10.03 -7.15 14.69
CA TYR A 56 11.19 -6.41 15.17
C TYR A 56 12.46 -7.17 14.79
N ARG A 57 13.40 -6.48 14.14
CA ARG A 57 14.73 -7.03 13.90
C ARG A 57 15.66 -6.53 14.99
N LEU A 58 16.17 -7.45 15.79
CA LEU A 58 17.18 -7.15 16.80
C LEU A 58 18.45 -6.61 16.12
N ALA A 59 19.28 -5.87 16.87
CA ALA A 59 20.51 -5.27 16.35
C ALA A 59 21.47 -6.28 15.71
N GLU A 60 21.39 -7.55 16.14
CA GLU A 60 22.16 -8.68 15.66
C GLU A 60 21.60 -9.30 14.37
N GLY A 61 20.55 -8.70 13.79
CA GLY A 61 19.95 -9.09 12.52
C GLY A 61 18.86 -10.17 12.62
N MET A 62 18.56 -10.68 13.82
CA MET A 62 17.52 -11.69 14.05
C MET A 62 16.12 -11.07 14.03
N LEU A 63 15.20 -11.68 13.27
CA LEU A 63 13.77 -11.39 13.34
C LEU A 63 13.12 -12.17 14.49
N ILE A 64 12.20 -11.52 15.18
CA ILE A 64 11.47 -12.09 16.32
C ILE A 64 9.97 -11.82 16.18
N ASP A 65 9.16 -12.73 16.74
CA ASP A 65 7.70 -12.68 16.66
C ASP A 65 7.09 -11.46 17.37
N GLY A 66 7.57 -11.11 18.57
CA GLY A 66 7.06 -9.99 19.36
C GLY A 66 8.14 -9.30 20.21
N TYR A 67 8.13 -7.96 20.26
CA TYR A 67 9.08 -7.16 21.03
C TYR A 67 8.42 -6.03 21.81
N TYR A 68 8.82 -5.78 23.05
CA TYR A 68 8.52 -4.52 23.72
C TYR A 68 9.61 -4.15 24.73
N GLU A 69 9.65 -2.87 25.09
CA GLU A 69 10.53 -2.35 26.13
C GLU A 69 9.69 -1.72 27.24
N CYS A 70 10.16 -1.84 28.48
CA CYS A 70 9.59 -1.13 29.61
C CYS A 70 10.70 -0.58 30.50
N GLU A 71 10.48 0.61 31.05
CA GLU A 71 11.38 1.17 32.06
C GLU A 71 11.00 0.63 33.44
N ASN A 72 11.97 0.13 34.17
CA ASN A 72 11.79 -0.25 35.57
C ASN A 72 13.00 0.26 36.38
N GLU A 73 12.75 1.11 37.37
CA GLU A 73 13.78 1.67 38.27
C GLU A 73 14.97 2.35 37.53
N GLY A 74 14.71 2.96 36.36
CA GLY A 74 15.73 3.64 35.56
C GLY A 74 16.52 2.74 34.61
N GLU A 75 16.19 1.44 34.53
CA GLU A 75 16.76 0.50 33.57
C GLU A 75 15.72 0.08 32.51
N THR A 76 16.12 0.13 31.24
CA THR A 76 15.30 -0.35 30.12
C THR A 76 15.37 -1.87 30.04
N ARG A 77 14.25 -2.54 30.30
CA ARG A 77 14.10 -4.00 30.13
C ARG A 77 13.56 -4.29 28.74
N ARG A 78 14.22 -5.21 28.03
CA ARG A 78 13.88 -5.61 26.66
C ARG A 78 13.25 -7.00 26.67
N HIS A 79 12.00 -7.08 26.24
CA HIS A 79 11.22 -8.30 26.23
C HIS A 79 11.06 -8.84 24.82
N VAL A 80 11.31 -10.14 24.66
CA VAL A 80 11.14 -10.88 23.41
C VAL A 80 10.09 -11.95 23.62
N LEU A 81 9.12 -12.01 22.72
CA LEU A 81 8.10 -13.05 22.67
C LEU A 81 8.35 -13.91 21.42
N GLN A 82 8.31 -15.24 21.58
CA GLN A 82 8.53 -16.22 20.52
C GLN A 82 7.42 -17.27 20.51
N PHE A 83 6.81 -17.48 19.33
CA PHE A 83 5.76 -18.47 19.12
C PHE A 83 6.29 -19.63 18.28
N HIS A 84 6.44 -20.79 18.92
CA HIS A 84 7.01 -21.97 18.32
C HIS A 84 5.93 -22.83 17.66
N GLY A 85 5.71 -22.61 16.36
CA GLY A 85 4.93 -23.52 15.50
C GLY A 85 5.50 -24.94 15.58
N CYS A 86 4.67 -25.92 15.95
CA CYS A 86 5.16 -27.23 16.43
C CYS A 86 5.95 -27.99 15.38
N PHE A 87 5.54 -27.92 14.10
CA PHE A 87 6.24 -28.57 12.99
C PHE A 87 7.55 -27.87 12.62
N PHE A 88 7.53 -26.55 12.52
CA PHE A 88 8.69 -25.76 12.08
C PHE A 88 9.79 -25.67 13.14
N HIS A 89 9.42 -25.76 14.42
CA HIS A 89 10.33 -25.66 15.55
C HIS A 89 10.60 -27.01 16.23
N GLY A 90 10.10 -28.12 15.66
CA GLY A 90 10.44 -29.48 16.10
C GLY A 90 9.93 -29.86 17.50
N CYS A 91 8.69 -29.50 17.83
CA CYS A 91 8.09 -29.74 19.16
C CYS A 91 8.22 -31.20 19.63
N PRO A 92 8.92 -31.48 20.75
CA PRO A 92 9.08 -32.84 21.28
C PRO A 92 7.78 -33.52 21.69
N SER A 93 6.79 -32.75 22.17
CA SER A 93 5.51 -33.30 22.62
C SER A 93 4.61 -33.73 21.45
N CYS A 94 4.63 -32.98 20.34
CA CYS A 94 3.80 -33.29 19.16
C CYS A 94 4.46 -34.31 18.23
N TYR A 95 5.79 -34.30 18.15
CA TYR A 95 6.57 -35.18 17.28
C TYR A 95 7.58 -35.96 18.13
N PRO A 96 7.15 -36.96 18.93
CA PRO A 96 8.02 -37.67 19.85
C PRO A 96 8.86 -38.79 19.21
N LEU A 97 8.52 -39.24 17.99
CA LEU A 97 9.14 -40.40 17.34
C LEU A 97 9.90 -40.00 16.07
N ASN A 98 10.95 -40.75 15.75
CA ASN A 98 11.73 -40.64 14.50
C ASN A 98 12.25 -39.21 14.21
N ARG A 99 12.68 -38.51 15.26
CA ARG A 99 13.02 -37.07 15.19
C ARG A 99 14.34 -36.78 14.47
N ASP A 100 15.17 -37.81 14.33
CA ASP A 100 16.44 -37.86 13.62
C ASP A 100 16.28 -38.15 12.11
N LYS A 101 15.08 -38.54 11.66
CA LYS A 101 14.82 -38.82 10.25
C LYS A 101 14.64 -37.53 9.43
N MET A 102 15.14 -37.56 8.21
CA MET A 102 14.94 -36.50 7.22
C MET A 102 13.46 -36.38 6.87
N LEU A 103 12.96 -35.15 6.84
CA LEU A 103 11.59 -34.84 6.45
C LEU A 103 11.46 -34.85 4.93
N GLU A 104 10.44 -35.52 4.39
CA GLU A 104 10.20 -35.53 2.95
C GLU A 104 10.00 -34.08 2.43
N ASN A 105 10.72 -33.72 1.37
CA ASN A 105 10.80 -32.38 0.77
C ASN A 105 11.52 -31.30 1.59
N PHE A 106 12.11 -31.62 2.75
CA PHE A 106 12.93 -30.69 3.53
C PHE A 106 14.30 -31.30 3.86
N ASN A 107 15.38 -30.56 3.63
CA ASN A 107 16.74 -31.00 3.96
C ASN A 107 17.05 -30.82 5.47
N ASP A 108 16.12 -31.16 6.36
CA ASP A 108 16.32 -31.11 7.81
C ASP A 108 15.48 -32.15 8.58
N THR A 109 15.71 -32.22 9.89
CA THR A 109 15.06 -33.17 10.83
C THR A 109 14.35 -32.41 11.96
N PHE A 110 13.46 -33.08 12.69
CA PHE A 110 12.79 -32.45 13.84
C PHE A 110 13.77 -32.14 14.99
N ASP A 111 14.78 -32.98 15.21
CA ASP A 111 15.83 -32.69 16.20
C ASP A 111 16.66 -31.48 15.80
N ALA A 112 17.08 -31.38 14.53
CA ALA A 112 17.80 -30.21 14.05
C ALA A 112 16.97 -28.92 14.18
N ARG A 113 15.66 -28.98 13.92
CA ARG A 113 14.75 -27.84 14.15
C ARG A 113 14.68 -27.46 15.62
N TYR A 114 14.48 -28.43 16.51
CA TYR A 114 14.39 -28.19 17.94
C TYR A 114 15.69 -27.64 18.53
N GLU A 115 16.83 -28.20 18.14
CA GLU A 115 18.15 -27.71 18.54
C GLU A 115 18.36 -26.25 18.11
N ARG A 116 17.99 -25.88 16.88
CA ARG A 116 18.04 -24.48 16.41
C ARG A 116 17.13 -23.56 17.22
N THR A 117 15.93 -24.02 17.58
CA THR A 117 15.01 -23.28 18.45
C THR A 117 15.63 -23.05 19.82
N VAL A 118 16.10 -24.10 20.49
CA VAL A 118 16.72 -24.02 21.82
C VAL A 118 17.98 -23.14 21.80
N ALA A 119 18.83 -23.29 20.77
CA ALA A 119 20.03 -22.46 20.61
C ALA A 119 19.67 -20.97 20.42
N THR A 120 18.59 -20.69 19.69
CA THR A 120 18.07 -19.33 19.51
C THR A 120 17.57 -18.74 20.83
N SER A 121 16.76 -19.49 21.58
CA SER A 121 16.25 -19.08 22.88
C SER A 121 17.37 -18.85 23.89
N TRP A 122 18.38 -19.71 23.90
CA TRP A 122 19.56 -19.55 24.73
C TRP A 122 20.37 -18.29 24.37
N ARG A 123 20.57 -18.03 23.08
CA ARG A 123 21.27 -16.83 22.60
C ARG A 123 20.55 -15.55 23.03
N LEU A 124 19.23 -15.49 22.89
CA LEU A 124 18.42 -14.34 23.31
C LEU A 124 18.56 -14.07 24.80
N ARG A 125 18.43 -15.11 25.64
CA ARG A 125 18.60 -14.98 27.09
C ARG A 125 20.01 -14.52 27.46
N ARG A 126 21.04 -15.06 26.81
CA ARG A 126 22.45 -14.67 27.06
C ARG A 126 22.74 -13.22 26.70
N GLN A 127 21.99 -12.65 25.75
CA GLN A 127 22.09 -11.24 25.36
C GLN A 127 21.31 -10.30 26.29
N GLY A 128 20.69 -10.82 27.35
CA GLY A 128 19.98 -10.02 28.35
C GLY A 128 18.51 -9.75 28.01
N TYR A 129 17.96 -10.37 26.96
CA TYR A 129 16.53 -10.27 26.67
C TYR A 129 15.71 -11.13 27.63
N ILE A 130 14.58 -10.60 28.07
CA ILE A 130 13.57 -11.34 28.83
C ILE A 130 12.70 -12.10 27.83
N LEU A 131 12.94 -13.40 27.71
CA LEU A 131 12.32 -14.25 26.69
C LEU A 131 11.07 -14.97 27.22
N THR A 132 9.92 -14.70 26.61
CA THR A 132 8.64 -15.40 26.81
C THR A 132 8.35 -16.27 25.59
N GLU A 133 8.10 -17.56 25.80
CA GLU A 133 7.94 -18.54 24.71
C GLU A 133 6.59 -19.24 24.82
N LYS A 134 6.01 -19.59 23.67
CA LYS A 134 4.78 -20.40 23.61
C LYS A 134 4.86 -21.41 22.49
N TRP A 135 4.56 -22.67 22.80
CA TRP A 135 4.39 -23.71 21.80
C TRP A 135 2.97 -23.73 21.26
N GLU A 136 2.84 -23.95 19.94
CA GLU A 136 1.55 -23.99 19.26
C GLU A 136 0.56 -24.98 19.89
N CYS A 137 1.00 -26.19 20.23
CA CYS A 137 0.10 -27.20 20.80
C CYS A 137 -0.44 -26.82 22.18
N VAL A 138 0.36 -26.11 22.98
CA VAL A 138 -0.06 -25.61 24.30
C VAL A 138 -1.07 -24.48 24.11
N PHE A 139 -0.85 -23.60 23.13
CA PHE A 139 -1.79 -22.55 22.79
C PHE A 139 -3.12 -23.13 22.26
N ASP A 140 -3.07 -24.15 21.41
CA ASP A 140 -4.28 -24.83 20.90
C ASP A 140 -5.10 -25.52 22.00
N GLU A 141 -4.44 -26.07 23.02
CA GLU A 141 -5.11 -26.62 24.20
C GLU A 141 -5.79 -25.52 25.02
N GLU A 142 -5.09 -24.44 25.33
CA GLU A 142 -5.65 -23.29 26.05
C GLU A 142 -6.83 -22.64 25.30
N MET A 143 -6.74 -22.55 23.98
CA MET A 143 -7.83 -22.04 23.13
C MET A 143 -9.03 -22.99 23.10
N ARG A 144 -8.83 -24.31 23.28
CA ARG A 144 -9.94 -25.27 23.39
C ARG A 144 -10.66 -25.14 24.72
N GLU A 145 -9.91 -24.93 25.81
CA GLU A 145 -10.44 -24.91 27.18
C GLU A 145 -11.00 -23.55 27.58
N ASN A 146 -10.44 -22.45 27.09
CA ASN A 146 -10.81 -21.11 27.51
C ASN A 146 -11.75 -20.43 26.50
N ARG A 147 -13.04 -20.48 26.81
CA ARG A 147 -14.08 -19.84 26.02
C ARG A 147 -13.95 -18.31 25.96
N GLU A 148 -13.56 -17.66 27.05
CA GLU A 148 -13.42 -16.19 27.10
C GLU A 148 -12.31 -15.71 26.15
N MET A 149 -11.17 -16.41 26.13
CA MET A 149 -10.07 -16.08 25.21
C MET A 149 -10.48 -16.20 23.75
N ARG A 150 -11.26 -17.23 23.40
CA ARG A 150 -11.81 -17.38 22.04
C ARG A 150 -12.74 -16.24 21.68
N GLU A 151 -13.73 -15.95 22.53
CA GLU A 151 -14.70 -14.88 22.27
C GLU A 151 -14.03 -13.51 22.17
N PHE A 152 -12.97 -13.27 22.93
CA PHE A 152 -12.15 -12.07 22.81
C PHE A 152 -11.42 -11.99 21.46
N LEU A 153 -10.70 -13.05 21.07
CA LEU A 153 -9.95 -13.08 19.82
C LEU A 153 -10.84 -13.06 18.57
N GLU A 154 -12.00 -13.72 18.63
CA GLU A 154 -12.99 -13.69 17.55
C GLU A 154 -13.53 -12.29 17.33
N LYS A 155 -13.65 -11.47 18.37
CA LYS A 155 -14.12 -10.07 18.30
C LYS A 155 -12.99 -9.07 18.07
N TYR A 156 -11.73 -9.49 18.19
CA TYR A 156 -10.61 -8.56 18.12
C TYR A 156 -10.43 -8.01 16.70
N PRO A 157 -10.40 -6.67 16.50
CA PRO A 157 -10.37 -6.06 15.18
C PRO A 157 -9.25 -6.58 14.27
N MET A 158 -8.05 -6.80 14.81
CA MET A 158 -6.91 -7.30 14.04
C MET A 158 -7.12 -8.71 13.47
N VAL A 159 -8.04 -9.51 14.02
CA VAL A 159 -8.38 -10.85 13.52
C VAL A 159 -9.59 -10.82 12.57
N GLN A 160 -10.57 -9.95 12.82
CA GLN A 160 -11.76 -9.83 11.97
C GLN A 160 -11.53 -9.01 10.70
N ILE A 161 -10.74 -7.94 10.80
CA ILE A 161 -10.54 -6.98 9.71
C ILE A 161 -9.50 -7.54 8.74
N PRO A 162 -9.88 -7.84 7.49
CA PRO A 162 -8.92 -8.26 6.47
C PRO A 162 -7.87 -7.16 6.25
N PRO A 163 -6.61 -7.50 5.93
CA PRO A 163 -5.60 -6.50 5.64
C PRO A 163 -6.01 -5.57 4.51
N LEU A 164 -5.69 -4.30 4.67
CA LEU A 164 -5.75 -3.32 3.59
C LEU A 164 -4.87 -3.77 2.42
N ASP A 165 -5.46 -3.89 1.22
CA ASP A 165 -4.72 -4.06 -0.03
C ASP A 165 -4.54 -2.70 -0.73
N PRO A 166 -3.30 -2.21 -0.90
CA PRO A 166 -3.03 -0.93 -1.56
C PRO A 166 -3.47 -0.91 -3.04
N ARG A 167 -3.68 -2.07 -3.67
CA ARG A 167 -4.23 -2.18 -5.03
C ARG A 167 -5.69 -1.78 -5.11
N ASP A 168 -6.43 -1.89 -4.01
CA ASP A 168 -7.83 -1.44 -3.94
C ASP A 168 -7.92 0.08 -4.02
N ALA A 169 -6.92 0.80 -3.52
CA ALA A 169 -6.83 2.26 -3.64
C ALA A 169 -6.25 2.75 -4.98
N PHE A 170 -5.71 1.86 -5.81
CA PHE A 170 -5.00 2.25 -7.03
C PHE A 170 -5.93 2.32 -8.24
N PHE A 171 -6.56 3.47 -8.48
CA PHE A 171 -7.51 3.68 -9.59
C PHE A 171 -6.88 4.30 -10.85
N GLY A 172 -7.57 4.14 -11.98
CA GLY A 172 -7.21 4.80 -13.24
C GLY A 172 -7.71 6.24 -13.33
N GLY A 173 -7.58 6.85 -14.51
CA GLY A 173 -8.14 8.18 -14.74
C GLY A 173 -9.67 8.20 -14.63
N ARG A 174 -10.22 9.26 -14.03
CA ARG A 174 -11.67 9.49 -14.02
C ARG A 174 -12.15 9.72 -15.45
N THR A 175 -13.04 8.86 -15.90
CA THR A 175 -13.78 9.02 -17.16
C THR A 175 -15.25 9.00 -16.82
N ASP A 176 -15.93 10.11 -17.06
CA ASP A 176 -17.32 10.31 -16.69
C ASP A 176 -18.06 10.99 -17.85
N ASN A 177 -19.31 10.62 -18.08
CA ASN A 177 -20.09 11.11 -19.22
C ASN A 177 -21.42 11.69 -18.74
N ILE A 178 -21.53 13.02 -18.82
CA ILE A 178 -22.75 13.75 -18.44
C ILE A 178 -23.78 13.73 -19.56
N ALA A 179 -23.34 13.84 -20.81
CA ALA A 179 -24.21 13.91 -21.98
C ALA A 179 -23.59 13.11 -23.14
N THR A 180 -24.31 12.10 -23.61
CA THR A 180 -23.87 11.27 -24.74
C THR A 180 -23.87 12.03 -26.06
N ARG A 181 -24.73 13.04 -26.20
CA ARG A 181 -24.82 13.93 -27.35
C ARG A 181 -25.36 15.28 -26.89
N TYR A 182 -24.71 16.36 -27.32
CA TYR A 182 -25.22 17.72 -27.18
C TYR A 182 -25.05 18.44 -28.52
N GLU A 183 -26.10 19.12 -28.95
CA GLU A 183 -26.11 19.90 -30.19
C GLU A 183 -26.29 21.37 -29.82
N VAL A 184 -25.29 22.17 -30.15
CA VAL A 184 -25.25 23.60 -29.86
C VAL A 184 -26.32 24.34 -30.65
N THR A 185 -27.03 25.26 -29.99
CA THR A 185 -28.03 26.12 -30.63
C THR A 185 -27.66 27.60 -30.50
N GLY A 186 -28.00 28.41 -31.50
CA GLY A 186 -27.78 29.87 -31.47
C GLY A 186 -26.31 30.27 -31.33
N THR A 187 -25.96 30.87 -30.20
CA THR A 187 -24.63 31.45 -29.93
C THR A 187 -23.81 30.67 -28.90
N GLU A 188 -24.26 29.48 -28.48
CA GLU A 188 -23.52 28.67 -27.52
C GLU A 188 -22.16 28.24 -28.09
N LYS A 189 -21.20 27.99 -27.20
CA LYS A 189 -19.86 27.52 -27.56
C LYS A 189 -19.46 26.39 -26.64
N ILE A 190 -18.98 25.29 -27.22
CA ILE A 190 -18.31 24.21 -26.47
C ILE A 190 -16.84 24.59 -26.33
N ARG A 191 -16.32 24.54 -25.09
CA ARG A 191 -14.91 24.79 -24.79
C ARG A 191 -14.23 23.47 -24.44
N TYR A 192 -13.02 23.27 -24.95
CA TYR A 192 -12.16 22.13 -24.62
C TYR A 192 -11.02 22.62 -23.72
N VAL A 193 -10.83 21.93 -22.60
CA VAL A 193 -9.75 22.21 -21.64
C VAL A 193 -8.95 20.92 -21.47
N ASP A 194 -7.64 21.01 -21.64
CA ASP A 194 -6.71 19.89 -21.51
C ASP A 194 -5.59 20.27 -20.55
N VAL A 195 -5.27 19.34 -19.64
CA VAL A 195 -4.12 19.52 -18.75
C VAL A 195 -2.89 18.88 -19.41
N CYS A 196 -2.02 19.74 -19.94
CA CYS A 196 -0.76 19.33 -20.54
C CYS A 196 0.11 18.55 -19.55
N SER A 197 0.26 17.24 -19.75
CA SER A 197 1.13 16.36 -18.94
C SER A 197 0.71 16.23 -17.47
N LEU A 198 -0.61 16.11 -17.20
CA LEU A 198 -1.19 15.96 -15.85
C LEU A 198 -0.38 15.06 -14.91
N TYR A 199 -0.10 13.81 -15.30
CA TYR A 199 0.65 12.88 -14.43
C TYR A 199 2.06 13.38 -14.11
N SER A 200 2.78 13.96 -15.06
CA SER A 200 4.11 14.53 -14.81
C SER A 200 4.06 15.71 -13.85
N TYR A 201 3.04 16.56 -13.98
CA TYR A 201 2.81 17.65 -13.04
C TYR A 201 2.57 17.14 -11.61
N VAL A 202 1.70 16.13 -11.46
CA VAL A 202 1.42 15.51 -10.15
C VAL A 202 2.67 14.84 -9.58
N LEU A 203 3.45 14.11 -10.39
CA LEU A 203 4.70 13.47 -9.96
C LEU A 203 5.75 14.49 -9.46
N LYS A 204 5.79 15.67 -10.07
CA LYS A 204 6.71 16.74 -9.66
C LYS A 204 6.25 17.47 -8.40
N THR A 205 4.97 17.83 -8.32
CA THR A 205 4.47 18.80 -7.32
C THR A 205 3.67 18.17 -6.18
N GLY A 206 3.22 16.93 -6.38
CA GLY A 206 2.39 16.18 -5.45
C GLY A 206 3.14 15.71 -4.21
N VAL A 207 2.35 15.27 -3.22
CA VAL A 207 2.82 14.62 -2.00
C VAL A 207 2.94 13.12 -2.28
N PHE A 208 4.10 12.54 -1.98
CA PHE A 208 4.33 11.11 -2.16
C PHE A 208 4.82 10.45 -0.88
N PRO A 209 4.41 9.19 -0.61
CA PRO A 209 4.87 8.44 0.54
C PRO A 209 6.35 8.06 0.40
N ILE A 210 7.05 8.00 1.52
CA ILE A 210 8.43 7.54 1.65
C ILE A 210 8.54 6.45 2.71
N GLY A 211 9.43 5.49 2.48
CA GLY A 211 9.65 4.35 3.37
C GLY A 211 8.42 3.45 3.54
N HIS A 212 8.34 2.81 4.71
CA HIS A 212 7.22 1.94 5.11
C HIS A 212 6.21 2.70 5.97
N PRO A 213 4.92 2.33 5.95
CA PRO A 213 3.91 2.99 6.76
C PRO A 213 3.94 2.51 8.22
N ASP A 214 3.46 3.36 9.12
CA ASP A 214 2.92 2.95 10.40
C ASP A 214 1.47 2.48 10.21
N ILE A 215 1.10 1.35 10.82
CA ILE A 215 -0.19 0.69 10.59
C ILE A 215 -1.07 0.78 11.84
N TYR A 216 -2.28 1.29 11.64
CA TYR A 216 -3.31 1.40 12.68
C TYR A 216 -4.51 0.54 12.27
N VAL A 217 -5.02 -0.28 13.18
CA VAL A 217 -6.11 -1.23 12.89
C VAL A 217 -7.22 -1.08 13.94
N GLY A 218 -8.47 -1.01 13.49
CA GLY A 218 -9.63 -0.92 14.37
C GLY A 218 -9.58 0.29 15.31
N GLU A 219 -9.66 0.03 16.62
CA GLU A 219 -9.71 1.08 17.64
C GLU A 219 -8.44 1.96 17.65
N GLU A 220 -7.28 1.44 17.22
CA GLU A 220 -6.03 2.22 17.16
C GLU A 220 -6.09 3.35 16.14
N CYS A 221 -6.97 3.26 15.15
CA CYS A 221 -7.21 4.38 14.25
C CYS A 221 -7.67 5.62 15.02
N ALA A 222 -8.40 5.45 16.13
CA ALA A 222 -8.93 6.56 16.91
C ALA A 222 -7.84 7.45 17.51
N ASP A 223 -6.64 6.90 17.78
CA ASP A 223 -5.50 7.69 18.25
C ASP A 223 -5.05 8.74 17.22
N LEU A 224 -5.23 8.43 15.92
CA LEU A 224 -4.80 9.28 14.81
C LEU A 224 -5.92 10.21 14.32
N ILE A 225 -7.16 9.70 14.25
CA ILE A 225 -8.28 10.40 13.61
C ILE A 225 -9.42 10.77 14.56
N GLY A 226 -9.32 10.42 15.85
CA GLY A 226 -10.43 10.55 16.80
C GLY A 226 -11.54 9.52 16.57
N ILE A 227 -12.70 9.74 17.18
CA ILE A 227 -13.82 8.80 17.17
C ILE A 227 -14.97 9.25 16.27
N ALA A 228 -15.78 8.29 15.83
CA ALA A 228 -17.01 8.56 15.09
C ALA A 228 -17.97 9.48 15.89
N PRO A 229 -18.78 10.31 15.22
CA PRO A 229 -18.84 10.53 13.77
C PRO A 229 -17.84 11.59 13.27
N ASN A 230 -17.03 12.18 14.15
CA ASN A 230 -16.22 13.38 13.86
C ASN A 230 -14.75 13.04 13.57
N PHE A 231 -14.53 12.03 12.71
CA PHE A 231 -13.19 11.65 12.31
C PHE A 231 -12.44 12.82 11.63
N ASN A 232 -11.21 13.07 12.07
CA ASN A 232 -10.33 14.07 11.50
C ASN A 232 -9.24 13.40 10.66
N PHE A 233 -9.38 13.45 9.33
CA PHE A 233 -8.39 12.90 8.39
C PHE A 233 -7.30 13.90 7.99
N THR A 234 -7.28 15.11 8.56
CA THR A 234 -6.24 16.13 8.29
C THR A 234 -4.80 15.64 8.54
N PRO A 235 -4.50 14.88 9.62
CA PRO A 235 -3.13 14.41 9.86
C PRO A 235 -2.77 13.17 9.02
N VAL A 236 -3.73 12.57 8.31
CA VAL A 236 -3.52 11.29 7.62
C VAL A 236 -2.88 11.51 6.25
N GLU A 237 -1.73 10.89 6.05
CA GLU A 237 -1.00 10.89 4.77
C GLU A 237 -0.73 9.44 4.36
N GLY A 238 -1.62 8.89 3.52
CA GLY A 238 -1.53 7.49 3.12
C GLY A 238 -2.87 6.89 2.69
N LEU A 239 -3.10 5.64 3.07
CA LEU A 239 -4.27 4.87 2.66
C LEU A 239 -5.20 4.62 3.84
N VAL A 240 -6.51 4.64 3.58
CA VAL A 240 -7.55 4.42 4.57
C VAL A 240 -8.55 3.39 4.04
N CYS A 241 -8.64 2.26 4.73
CA CYS A 241 -9.71 1.28 4.54
C CYS A 241 -10.87 1.66 5.48
N CYS A 242 -12.02 1.98 4.90
CA CYS A 242 -13.16 2.49 5.67
C CYS A 242 -14.50 2.22 4.98
N ARG A 243 -15.58 2.51 5.72
CA ARG A 243 -16.93 2.57 5.22
C ARG A 243 -17.42 4.00 5.15
N VAL A 244 -18.00 4.36 4.02
CA VAL A 244 -18.44 5.72 3.71
C VAL A 244 -19.88 5.74 3.22
N LEU A 245 -20.68 6.64 3.77
CA LEU A 245 -22.02 6.96 3.32
C LEU A 245 -21.98 8.23 2.46
N PRO A 246 -22.26 8.15 1.15
CA PRO A 246 -22.32 9.33 0.30
C PRO A 246 -23.53 10.24 0.60
N PRO A 247 -23.46 11.53 0.27
CA PRO A 247 -24.65 12.40 0.24
C PRO A 247 -25.65 11.93 -0.83
N ARG A 248 -26.91 12.39 -0.76
CA ARG A 248 -27.95 11.98 -1.72
C ARG A 248 -27.87 12.67 -3.07
N ASP A 249 -27.44 13.93 -3.09
CA ASP A 249 -27.49 14.79 -4.27
C ASP A 249 -26.15 15.49 -4.48
N LEU A 250 -25.24 14.78 -5.14
CA LEU A 250 -23.93 15.31 -5.49
C LEU A 250 -23.66 15.06 -6.97
N PHE A 251 -23.61 16.15 -7.73
CA PHE A 251 -23.47 16.14 -9.18
C PHE A 251 -22.19 15.40 -9.65
N HIS A 252 -21.09 15.53 -8.91
CA HIS A 252 -19.85 14.79 -9.17
C HIS A 252 -19.49 13.95 -7.94
N PRO A 253 -19.90 12.67 -7.88
CA PRO A 253 -19.48 11.77 -6.82
C PRO A 253 -17.96 11.69 -6.78
N VAL A 254 -17.37 11.69 -5.58
CA VAL A 254 -15.93 11.86 -5.38
C VAL A 254 -15.21 10.53 -5.43
N LEU A 255 -15.69 9.56 -4.64
CA LEU A 255 -14.95 8.33 -4.42
C LEU A 255 -15.20 7.32 -5.54
N PRO A 256 -14.12 6.73 -6.10
CA PRO A 256 -14.23 5.64 -7.06
C PRO A 256 -14.69 4.36 -6.37
N TYR A 257 -15.44 3.55 -7.11
CA TYR A 257 -15.84 2.21 -6.71
C TYR A 257 -15.72 1.23 -7.89
N ARG A 258 -15.05 0.10 -7.66
CA ARG A 258 -14.92 -0.95 -8.67
C ARG A 258 -16.00 -2.00 -8.49
N VAL A 259 -16.74 -2.27 -9.54
CA VAL A 259 -17.73 -3.34 -9.55
C VAL A 259 -17.78 -4.04 -10.91
N ARG A 260 -17.69 -5.37 -10.91
CA ARG A 260 -17.75 -6.22 -12.11
C ARG A 260 -16.82 -5.73 -13.25
N GLY A 261 -15.58 -5.41 -12.90
CA GLY A 261 -14.55 -4.95 -13.85
C GLY A 261 -14.71 -3.50 -14.35
N LYS A 262 -15.68 -2.74 -13.82
CA LYS A 262 -15.89 -1.33 -14.17
C LYS A 262 -15.53 -0.41 -13.02
N LEU A 263 -15.01 0.77 -13.35
CA LEU A 263 -14.79 1.87 -12.42
C LEU A 263 -15.99 2.83 -12.50
N LEU A 264 -16.69 3.01 -11.39
CA LEU A 264 -17.87 3.87 -11.30
C LEU A 264 -17.71 4.90 -10.18
N PHE A 265 -18.44 6.01 -10.30
CA PHE A 265 -18.56 7.05 -9.29
C PHE A 265 -20.05 7.20 -8.99
N ALA A 266 -20.49 6.72 -7.83
CA ALA A 266 -21.91 6.62 -7.49
C ALA A 266 -22.19 7.03 -6.04
N LEU A 267 -23.46 7.30 -5.73
CA LEU A 267 -23.91 7.72 -4.39
C LEU A 267 -24.69 6.63 -3.63
N CYS A 268 -24.82 5.45 -4.23
CA CYS A 268 -25.46 4.27 -3.63
C CYS A 268 -24.78 3.00 -4.14
N ARG A 269 -24.24 2.21 -3.22
CA ARG A 269 -23.62 0.91 -3.52
C ARG A 269 -24.58 -0.04 -4.23
N THR A 270 -25.79 -0.24 -3.71
CA THR A 270 -26.75 -1.20 -4.29
C THR A 270 -27.17 -0.82 -5.72
N CYS A 271 -27.41 0.47 -6.01
CA CYS A 271 -27.67 0.93 -7.38
C CYS A 271 -26.46 0.69 -8.30
N CYS A 272 -25.25 0.92 -7.78
CA CYS A 272 -24.01 0.73 -8.52
C CYS A 272 -23.78 -0.75 -8.88
N GLU A 273 -23.97 -1.66 -7.92
CA GLU A 273 -23.81 -3.11 -8.09
C GLU A 273 -24.85 -3.73 -9.03
N SER A 274 -26.09 -3.24 -8.96
CA SER A 274 -27.19 -3.66 -9.85
C SER A 274 -27.16 -2.99 -11.22
N PHE A 275 -26.30 -1.99 -11.43
CA PHE A 275 -26.30 -1.11 -12.61
C PHE A 275 -27.69 -0.47 -12.88
N SER A 276 -28.41 -0.12 -11.82
CA SER A 276 -29.70 0.56 -11.93
C SER A 276 -29.55 1.92 -12.61
N ARG A 277 -30.53 2.26 -13.46
CA ARG A 277 -30.63 3.57 -14.12
C ARG A 277 -31.79 4.40 -13.59
N ASP A 278 -32.57 3.84 -12.68
CA ASP A 278 -33.73 4.49 -12.09
C ASP A 278 -33.32 5.39 -10.93
N ALA A 279 -34.24 6.26 -10.53
CA ALA A 279 -34.06 7.08 -9.33
C ALA A 279 -33.84 6.17 -8.12
N CYS A 280 -32.81 6.45 -7.33
CA CYS A 280 -32.47 5.66 -6.16
C CYS A 280 -33.56 5.76 -5.08
N THR A 281 -34.15 4.63 -4.71
CA THR A 281 -35.16 4.52 -3.64
C THR A 281 -34.61 3.94 -2.32
N HIS A 282 -33.32 3.64 -2.25
CA HIS A 282 -32.70 3.10 -1.04
C HIS A 282 -32.65 4.17 0.05
N ASP A 283 -33.38 3.95 1.13
CA ASP A 283 -33.42 4.84 2.29
C ASP A 283 -32.55 4.37 3.46
N ASP A 284 -32.31 3.07 3.56
CA ASP A 284 -31.37 2.53 4.54
C ASP A 284 -29.93 2.92 4.16
N PRO A 285 -29.19 3.61 5.05
CA PRO A 285 -27.77 3.89 4.86
C PRO A 285 -26.95 2.64 4.49
N ALA A 286 -27.23 1.48 5.08
CA ALA A 286 -26.46 0.25 4.85
C ALA A 286 -26.53 -0.25 3.38
N GLU A 287 -27.61 0.08 2.66
CA GLU A 287 -27.76 -0.24 1.23
C GLU A 287 -26.93 0.71 0.34
N ARG A 288 -26.62 1.90 0.86
CA ARG A 288 -25.93 2.97 0.12
C ARG A 288 -24.44 3.04 0.40
N GLU A 289 -24.02 2.66 1.59
CA GLU A 289 -22.63 2.70 2.04
C GLU A 289 -21.69 1.91 1.14
N PHE A 290 -20.51 2.47 0.91
CA PHE A 290 -19.40 1.80 0.24
C PHE A 290 -18.35 1.41 1.27
N GLU A 291 -17.82 0.21 1.12
CA GLU A 291 -16.63 -0.25 1.83
C GLU A 291 -15.48 -0.34 0.82
N GLY A 292 -14.31 0.18 1.19
CA GLY A 292 -13.17 0.21 0.30
C GLY A 292 -11.96 0.93 0.89
N THR A 293 -10.90 0.98 0.07
CA THR A 293 -9.65 1.65 0.42
C THR A 293 -9.44 2.86 -0.48
N TRP A 294 -9.18 4.02 0.10
CA TRP A 294 -8.92 5.26 -0.65
C TRP A 294 -7.68 5.98 -0.14
N VAL A 295 -7.11 6.84 -0.99
CA VAL A 295 -6.03 7.74 -0.59
C VAL A 295 -6.60 8.85 0.30
N SER A 296 -5.88 9.22 1.36
CA SER A 296 -6.37 10.17 2.37
C SER A 296 -6.78 11.53 1.78
N CYS A 297 -6.15 12.00 0.70
CA CYS A 297 -6.52 13.23 0.02
C CYS A 297 -7.89 13.15 -0.68
N GLU A 298 -8.22 12.00 -1.31
CA GLU A 298 -9.52 11.77 -1.92
C GLU A 298 -10.61 11.64 -0.84
N LEU A 299 -10.30 10.95 0.26
CA LEU A 299 -11.21 10.80 1.39
C LEU A 299 -11.51 12.15 2.06
N ARG A 300 -10.49 12.99 2.28
CA ARG A 300 -10.68 14.38 2.75
C ARG A 300 -11.60 15.17 1.83
N LYS A 301 -11.41 15.05 0.51
CA LYS A 301 -12.27 15.71 -0.46
C LYS A 301 -13.70 15.18 -0.44
N ALA A 302 -13.89 13.88 -0.21
CA ALA A 302 -15.21 13.28 -0.07
C ALA A 302 -15.93 13.82 1.17
N VAL A 303 -15.25 13.86 2.32
CA VAL A 303 -15.80 14.45 3.55
C VAL A 303 -16.18 15.92 3.34
N GLU A 304 -15.34 16.72 2.68
CA GLU A 304 -15.66 18.12 2.29
C GLU A 304 -16.92 18.21 1.42
N LYS A 305 -17.19 17.19 0.60
CA LYS A 305 -18.39 17.09 -0.25
C LYS A 305 -19.58 16.43 0.43
N GLY A 306 -19.53 16.21 1.75
CA GLY A 306 -20.66 15.74 2.56
C GLY A 306 -20.76 14.22 2.68
N TYR A 307 -19.70 13.48 2.39
CA TYR A 307 -19.62 12.05 2.72
C TYR A 307 -19.44 11.90 4.23
N LEU A 308 -20.12 10.92 4.81
CA LEU A 308 -19.95 10.55 6.21
C LEU A 308 -19.13 9.26 6.28
N VAL A 309 -18.02 9.28 7.00
CA VAL A 309 -17.26 8.05 7.27
C VAL A 309 -17.86 7.39 8.51
N THR A 310 -18.42 6.20 8.35
CA THR A 310 -19.18 5.52 9.40
C THR A 310 -18.37 4.49 10.15
N ARG A 311 -17.31 3.96 9.54
CA ARG A 311 -16.35 3.05 10.17
C ARG A 311 -14.98 3.19 9.52
N VAL A 312 -13.91 3.09 10.31
CA VAL A 312 -12.53 3.01 9.79
C VAL A 312 -11.93 1.71 10.30
N ASP A 313 -11.41 0.92 9.37
CA ASP A 313 -10.99 -0.46 9.62
C ASP A 313 -9.46 -0.54 9.72
N GLU A 314 -8.73 0.14 8.83
CA GLU A 314 -7.26 0.18 8.83
C GLU A 314 -6.73 1.48 8.18
N ILE A 315 -5.65 2.04 8.74
CA ILE A 315 -4.92 3.19 8.18
C ILE A 315 -3.46 2.81 7.99
N TRP A 316 -2.94 3.05 6.79
CA TRP A 316 -1.50 3.06 6.52
C TRP A 316 -1.02 4.51 6.49
N GLN A 317 -0.34 4.93 7.55
CA GLN A 317 0.21 6.26 7.69
C GLN A 317 1.66 6.28 7.20
N TYR A 318 1.93 7.04 6.14
CA TYR A 318 3.28 7.20 5.63
C TYR A 318 3.92 8.49 6.13
N LYS A 319 5.24 8.49 6.20
CA LYS A 319 5.99 9.73 6.04
C LYS A 319 5.86 10.16 4.58
N SER A 320 5.83 11.46 4.32
CA SER A 320 5.66 11.98 2.96
C SER A 320 6.69 13.04 2.62
N THR A 321 6.99 13.17 1.32
CA THR A 321 7.80 14.25 0.77
C THR A 321 7.01 15.01 -0.29
N ARG A 322 7.32 16.30 -0.45
CA ARG A 322 6.72 17.18 -1.44
C ARG A 322 7.78 18.11 -2.01
N TYR A 323 7.67 18.45 -3.28
CA TYR A 323 8.46 19.52 -3.88
C TYR A 323 8.05 20.87 -3.31
N ASN A 324 9.04 21.68 -2.90
CA ASN A 324 8.85 23.06 -2.50
C ASN A 324 9.24 23.98 -3.67
N PRO A 325 8.28 24.71 -4.29
CA PRO A 325 8.57 25.62 -5.39
C PRO A 325 9.46 26.81 -5.03
N GLU A 326 9.43 27.28 -3.77
CA GLU A 326 10.21 28.44 -3.31
C GLU A 326 11.70 28.08 -3.17
N THR A 327 12.00 26.94 -2.55
CA THR A 327 13.39 26.48 -2.37
C THR A 327 13.89 25.65 -3.55
N ARG A 328 12.99 25.24 -4.46
CA ARG A 328 13.25 24.32 -5.58
C ARG A 328 13.85 22.98 -5.14
N GLN A 329 13.47 22.50 -3.96
CA GLN A 329 13.99 21.27 -3.36
C GLN A 329 12.87 20.30 -2.95
N GLY A 330 13.23 19.03 -2.76
CA GLY A 330 12.32 17.98 -2.30
C GLY A 330 11.47 17.35 -3.41
N GLY A 331 10.53 16.51 -2.98
CA GLY A 331 9.69 15.69 -3.85
C GLY A 331 10.42 14.45 -4.39
N LEU A 332 9.70 13.33 -4.39
CA LEU A 332 10.27 12.01 -4.67
C LEU A 332 10.67 11.83 -6.15
N PHE A 333 9.91 12.44 -7.06
CA PHE A 333 10.10 12.26 -8.50
C PHE A 333 10.50 13.54 -9.23
N THR A 334 10.67 14.65 -8.50
CA THR A 334 10.93 15.99 -9.05
C THR A 334 12.10 16.00 -10.01
N GLU A 335 13.26 15.47 -9.58
CA GLU A 335 14.49 15.51 -10.35
C GLU A 335 14.35 14.74 -11.66
N TYR A 336 13.80 13.52 -11.60
CA TYR A 336 13.50 12.71 -12.78
C TYR A 336 12.56 13.45 -13.75
N ILE A 337 11.48 14.05 -13.24
CA ILE A 337 10.54 14.80 -14.08
C ILE A 337 11.22 16.01 -14.71
N ASN A 338 11.99 16.78 -13.95
CA ASN A 338 12.70 17.95 -14.44
C ASN A 338 13.68 17.58 -15.56
N THR A 339 14.49 16.52 -15.39
CA THR A 339 15.43 16.05 -16.40
C THR A 339 14.73 15.72 -17.73
N PHE A 340 13.64 14.96 -17.68
CA PHE A 340 12.96 14.55 -18.92
C PHE A 340 12.04 15.62 -19.51
N LEU A 341 11.52 16.54 -18.70
CA LEU A 341 10.82 17.73 -19.19
C LEU A 341 11.79 18.67 -19.91
N GLN A 342 12.97 18.94 -19.34
CA GLN A 342 14.03 19.71 -19.98
C GLN A 342 14.38 19.10 -21.34
N LEU A 343 14.74 17.82 -21.36
CA LEU A 343 15.12 17.11 -22.59
C LEU A 343 14.01 17.14 -23.65
N LYS A 344 12.75 16.95 -23.23
CA LYS A 344 11.59 17.02 -24.14
C LYS A 344 11.44 18.43 -24.71
N GLN A 345 11.64 19.46 -23.89
CA GLN A 345 11.44 20.84 -24.31
C GLN A 345 12.56 21.31 -25.24
N GLU A 346 13.82 21.03 -24.90
CA GLU A 346 14.98 21.31 -25.75
C GLU A 346 14.86 20.61 -27.11
N ALA A 347 14.48 19.33 -27.13
CA ALA A 347 14.28 18.57 -28.36
C ALA A 347 13.03 18.98 -29.18
N SER A 348 12.14 19.82 -28.64
CA SER A 348 10.97 20.33 -29.37
C SER A 348 11.33 21.47 -30.33
N GLY A 349 12.48 22.11 -30.11
CA GLY A 349 12.85 23.36 -30.80
C GLY A 349 12.10 24.57 -30.23
N TRP A 350 12.37 25.74 -30.81
CA TRP A 350 11.78 27.01 -30.37
C TRP A 350 10.28 27.07 -30.67
N PRO A 351 9.47 27.63 -29.76
CA PRO A 351 8.08 27.99 -30.05
C PRO A 351 7.98 28.94 -31.24
N SER A 352 6.81 28.94 -31.90
CA SER A 352 6.53 29.82 -33.04
C SER A 352 6.58 31.31 -32.71
N GLU A 353 6.41 31.67 -31.43
CA GLU A 353 6.47 33.06 -30.97
C GLU A 353 7.92 33.55 -30.77
N CYS A 354 8.89 32.65 -30.64
CA CYS A 354 10.30 32.97 -30.34
C CYS A 354 11.11 33.30 -31.62
N ASN A 355 10.75 34.38 -32.30
CA ASN A 355 11.32 34.74 -33.61
C ASN A 355 12.62 35.57 -33.54
N ASP A 356 12.93 36.17 -32.39
CA ASP A 356 14.13 36.95 -32.14
C ASP A 356 14.80 36.56 -30.82
N ASP A 357 15.99 37.10 -30.56
CA ASP A 357 16.76 36.76 -29.36
C ASP A 357 16.12 37.26 -28.05
N VAL A 358 15.32 38.33 -28.11
CA VAL A 358 14.61 38.85 -26.93
C VAL A 358 13.49 37.89 -26.54
N ALA A 359 12.69 37.44 -27.51
CA ALA A 359 11.62 36.48 -27.30
C ALA A 359 12.17 35.11 -26.83
N LYS A 360 13.33 34.69 -27.33
CA LYS A 360 14.02 33.49 -26.85
C LYS A 360 14.45 33.60 -25.40
N GLU A 361 15.07 34.71 -25.00
CA GLU A 361 15.45 34.92 -23.59
C GLU A 361 14.25 35.07 -22.67
N CYS A 362 13.19 35.72 -23.15
CA CYS A 362 11.94 35.81 -22.40
C CYS A 362 11.36 34.42 -22.13
N TYR A 363 11.31 33.57 -23.15
CA TYR A 363 10.85 32.18 -23.02
C TYR A 363 11.70 31.38 -22.04
N LEU A 364 13.03 31.50 -22.07
CA LEU A 364 13.92 30.82 -21.13
C LEU A 364 13.65 31.23 -19.67
N ARG A 365 13.50 32.54 -19.42
CA ARG A 365 13.18 33.08 -18.08
C ARG A 365 11.80 32.66 -17.61
N GLU A 366 10.79 32.67 -18.48
CA GLU A 366 9.44 32.23 -18.14
C GLU A 366 9.40 30.74 -17.81
N TYR A 367 10.11 29.92 -18.57
CA TYR A 367 10.20 28.49 -18.31
C TYR A 367 10.91 28.22 -16.98
N GLU A 368 11.99 28.93 -16.68
CA GLU A 368 12.66 28.82 -15.38
C GLU A 368 11.76 29.32 -14.23
N ALA A 369 11.06 30.44 -14.40
CA ALA A 369 10.19 30.99 -13.36
C ALA A 369 8.99 30.07 -13.08
N THR A 370 8.40 29.48 -14.12
CA THR A 370 7.18 28.66 -14.02
C THR A 370 7.51 27.22 -13.62
N GLU A 371 8.51 26.62 -14.25
CA GLU A 371 8.84 25.21 -14.06
C GLU A 371 10.02 25.00 -13.10
N GLY A 372 10.84 26.02 -12.80
CA GLY A 372 12.08 25.83 -12.05
C GLY A 372 13.13 25.03 -12.82
N ILE A 373 13.01 24.97 -14.15
CA ILE A 373 13.90 24.22 -15.04
C ILE A 373 14.66 25.22 -15.91
N ILE A 374 15.99 25.13 -15.90
CA ILE A 374 16.86 25.93 -16.76
C ILE A 374 17.09 25.14 -18.05
N LEU A 375 16.65 25.70 -19.19
CA LEU A 375 16.90 25.11 -20.50
C LEU A 375 18.25 25.59 -21.06
N ASP A 376 18.99 24.71 -21.72
CA ASP A 376 20.20 25.07 -22.45
C ASP A 376 19.83 25.58 -23.84
N LYS A 377 20.06 26.88 -24.06
CA LYS A 377 19.81 27.58 -25.33
C LYS A 377 20.43 26.85 -26.54
N ASN A 378 21.58 26.21 -26.37
CA ASN A 378 22.28 25.52 -27.46
C ASN A 378 21.66 24.17 -27.81
N ASN A 379 20.92 23.57 -26.87
CA ASN A 379 20.26 22.29 -27.05
C ASN A 379 18.84 22.43 -27.61
N ILE A 380 18.28 23.65 -27.67
CA ILE A 380 16.96 23.91 -28.23
C ILE A 380 16.98 23.78 -29.76
N VAL A 381 16.77 22.55 -30.22
CA VAL A 381 16.74 22.19 -31.64
C VAL A 381 15.71 21.08 -31.86
N ARG A 382 14.99 21.15 -32.98
CA ARG A 382 13.96 20.17 -33.30
C ARG A 382 14.60 18.79 -33.54
N ASN A 383 14.36 17.86 -32.61
CA ASN A 383 14.81 16.48 -32.67
C ASN A 383 13.65 15.54 -32.29
N SER A 384 12.94 15.03 -33.30
CA SER A 384 11.74 14.21 -33.11
C SER A 384 12.03 12.89 -32.37
N GLY A 385 13.18 12.26 -32.63
CA GLY A 385 13.59 11.01 -31.98
C GLY A 385 13.82 11.20 -30.48
N LEU A 386 14.67 12.17 -30.13
CA LEU A 386 15.00 12.48 -28.73
C LEU A 386 13.77 12.93 -27.95
N ARG A 387 12.95 13.79 -28.56
CA ARG A 387 11.68 14.23 -27.98
C ARG A 387 10.73 13.07 -27.69
N SER A 388 10.68 12.08 -28.59
CA SER A 388 9.84 10.89 -28.42
C SER A 388 10.32 10.02 -27.26
N VAL A 389 11.64 9.84 -27.12
CA VAL A 389 12.24 9.13 -25.98
C VAL A 389 11.95 9.85 -24.66
N ALA A 390 12.15 11.16 -24.60
CA ALA A 390 11.87 11.95 -23.40
C ALA A 390 10.39 11.89 -23.00
N LYS A 391 9.49 12.03 -23.97
CA LYS A 391 8.04 11.88 -23.75
C LYS A 391 7.68 10.48 -23.25
N LEU A 392 8.29 9.43 -23.79
CA LEU A 392 8.06 8.06 -23.33
C LEU A 392 8.53 7.87 -21.88
N CYS A 393 9.69 8.41 -21.52
CA CYS A 393 10.20 8.39 -20.14
C CYS A 393 9.26 9.09 -19.16
N LEU A 394 8.59 10.17 -19.57
CA LEU A 394 7.58 10.85 -18.74
C LEU A 394 6.28 10.05 -18.63
N ASN A 395 5.71 9.63 -19.76
CA ASN A 395 4.39 9.01 -19.82
C ASN A 395 4.35 7.60 -19.21
N SER A 396 5.42 6.82 -19.40
CA SER A 396 5.48 5.43 -18.91
C SER A 396 5.88 5.30 -17.45
N PHE A 397 6.36 6.38 -16.83
CA PHE A 397 7.01 6.31 -15.51
C PHE A 397 6.04 5.86 -14.42
N TRP A 398 4.91 6.56 -14.26
CA TRP A 398 3.90 6.19 -13.26
C TRP A 398 3.33 4.79 -13.51
N GLY A 399 3.06 4.45 -14.78
CA GLY A 399 2.56 3.14 -15.16
C GLY A 399 3.47 1.99 -14.74
N LYS A 400 4.78 2.22 -14.62
CA LYS A 400 5.72 1.22 -14.11
C LYS A 400 5.63 0.98 -12.60
N PHE A 401 5.27 1.98 -11.81
CA PHE A 401 4.95 1.77 -10.39
C PHE A 401 3.61 1.05 -10.22
N GLY A 402 2.65 1.31 -11.11
CA GLY A 402 1.35 0.63 -11.13
C GLY A 402 1.37 -0.78 -11.71
N GLN A 403 2.47 -1.27 -12.27
CA GLN A 403 2.54 -2.55 -12.96
C GLN A 403 2.26 -3.72 -11.99
N TRP A 404 1.47 -4.71 -12.44
CA TRP A 404 1.22 -5.93 -11.67
C TRP A 404 2.47 -6.81 -11.63
N SER A 405 2.75 -7.39 -10.46
CA SER A 405 3.90 -8.27 -10.23
C SER A 405 3.62 -9.73 -10.61
N ASN A 406 2.35 -10.14 -10.63
CA ASN A 406 1.87 -11.50 -10.84
C ASN A 406 1.08 -11.62 -12.16
N LEU A 407 1.66 -11.16 -13.26
CA LEU A 407 1.00 -11.34 -14.56
C LEU A 407 0.97 -12.83 -14.94
N PRO A 408 -0.17 -13.37 -15.39
CA PRO A 408 -0.22 -14.73 -15.91
C PRO A 408 0.72 -14.85 -17.11
N ASN A 409 1.50 -15.92 -17.13
CA ASN A 409 2.39 -16.24 -18.23
C ASN A 409 1.70 -17.24 -19.16
N THR A 410 1.78 -16.99 -20.47
CA THR A 410 1.29 -17.94 -21.48
C THR A 410 2.44 -18.82 -21.94
N GLU A 411 2.35 -20.12 -21.66
CA GLU A 411 3.28 -21.14 -22.18
C GLU A 411 2.57 -21.97 -23.24
N ILE A 412 3.14 -22.08 -24.46
CA ILE A 412 2.64 -23.00 -25.48
C ILE A 412 3.26 -24.37 -25.21
N ILE A 413 2.44 -25.30 -24.71
CA ILE A 413 2.89 -26.64 -24.33
C ILE A 413 2.87 -27.55 -25.55
N ARG A 414 3.99 -28.24 -25.82
CA ARG A 414 4.15 -29.15 -26.97
C ARG A 414 4.27 -30.63 -26.57
N SER A 415 4.28 -30.94 -25.27
CA SER A 415 4.38 -32.31 -24.77
C SER A 415 3.35 -32.56 -23.67
N LEU A 416 2.78 -33.77 -23.66
CA LEU A 416 1.82 -34.18 -22.64
C LEU A 416 2.43 -34.18 -21.23
N GLN A 417 3.71 -34.53 -21.11
CA GLN A 417 4.43 -34.55 -19.84
C GLN A 417 4.46 -33.16 -19.19
N ARG A 418 4.84 -32.11 -19.92
CA ARG A 418 4.88 -30.74 -19.40
C ARG A 418 3.50 -30.23 -19.01
N PHE A 419 2.46 -30.65 -19.75
CA PHE A 419 1.08 -30.33 -19.43
C PHE A 419 0.65 -30.93 -18.09
N VAL A 420 0.93 -32.21 -17.85
CA VAL A 420 0.60 -32.90 -16.60
C VAL A 420 1.42 -32.35 -15.42
N GLU A 421 2.70 -32.03 -15.63
CA GLU A 421 3.56 -31.39 -14.62
C GLU A 421 2.98 -30.04 -14.17
N LEU A 422 2.52 -29.19 -15.10
CA LEU A 422 1.93 -27.90 -14.76
C LEU A 422 0.58 -28.06 -14.05
N LEU A 423 -0.28 -28.98 -14.48
CA LEU A 423 -1.56 -29.25 -13.81
C LEU A 423 -1.41 -29.82 -12.40
N SER A 424 -0.32 -30.54 -12.15
CA SER A 424 -0.05 -31.18 -10.86
C SER A 424 0.86 -30.34 -9.97
N SER A 425 1.34 -29.20 -10.46
CA SER A 425 2.26 -28.33 -9.73
C SER A 425 1.47 -27.47 -8.73
N PRO A 426 1.76 -27.53 -7.43
CA PRO A 426 1.20 -26.60 -6.46
C PRO A 426 1.81 -25.19 -6.58
N GLU A 427 2.85 -25.01 -7.40
CA GLU A 427 3.56 -23.74 -7.58
C GLU A 427 2.92 -22.84 -8.64
N HIS A 428 2.08 -23.40 -9.50
CA HIS A 428 1.49 -22.71 -10.65
C HIS A 428 -0.03 -22.80 -10.58
N GLU A 429 -0.70 -21.65 -10.42
CA GLU A 429 -2.13 -21.56 -10.62
C GLU A 429 -2.42 -21.44 -12.13
N ILE A 430 -3.11 -22.44 -12.69
CA ILE A 430 -3.56 -22.39 -14.10
C ILE A 430 -4.87 -21.61 -14.16
N VAL A 431 -4.78 -20.39 -14.69
CA VAL A 431 -5.93 -19.51 -14.92
C VAL A 431 -6.36 -19.68 -16.38
N GLY A 432 -7.54 -20.26 -16.60
CA GLY A 432 -8.10 -20.59 -17.92
C GLY A 432 -9.54 -20.15 -18.06
#